data_AF-A0A066VUH8-F1
#
_entry.id   AF-A0A066VUH8-F1
#
_cell.length_a   1.000
_cell.length_b   1.000
_cell.length_c   1.000
_cell.angle_alpha   90.00
_cell.angle_beta   90.00
_cell.angle_gamma   90.00
#
_symmetry.space_group_name_H-M   'P 1'
#
loop_
_entity.id
_entity.type
_entity.pdbx_description
1 polymer ?
#
loop_
_entity_poly.entity_id
_entity_poly.type
_entity_poly.pdbx_seq_one_letter_code
_entity_poly.pdbx_strand_id
1 'polypeptide(L)' 'MEPISTREPRDFVAVMSGKAPSKFTDPCAHAAKASMKCLEDNSYDRSKCTEMFENYKECKKAWVLQRRRDRIAGREGAFD' A
#
# COMPACT_ATOMS: atom_id res chain seq x y z
N MET A 1 13.27 12.87 10.12
CA MET A 1 12.00 12.14 10.30
C MET A 1 11.19 12.41 9.05
N GLU A 2 11.46 11.69 7.96
CA GLU A 2 10.67 11.88 6.75
C GLU A 2 9.24 11.37 7.01
N PRO A 3 8.20 12.13 6.62
CA PRO A 3 6.85 11.67 6.79
C PRO A 3 6.69 10.42 5.93
N ILE A 4 6.32 9.30 6.56
CA ILE A 4 5.99 8.06 5.85
C ILE A 4 4.89 8.43 4.85
N SER A 5 5.26 8.57 3.58
CA SER A 5 4.35 9.00 2.52
C SER A 5 3.27 7.95 2.39
N THR A 6 2.04 8.27 2.79
CA THR A 6 0.88 7.35 2.72
C THR A 6 0.49 6.99 1.28
N ARG A 7 1.18 7.56 0.29
CA ARG A 7 0.95 7.33 -1.14
C ARG A 7 1.81 6.19 -1.69
N GLU A 8 2.89 5.84 -1.00
CA GLU A 8 3.86 4.87 -1.51
C GLU A 8 3.62 3.47 -0.93
N PRO A 9 3.49 2.43 -1.77
CA PRO A 9 3.39 1.06 -1.29
C PRO A 9 4.72 0.62 -0.67
N ARG A 10 4.63 -0.27 0.33
CA ARG A 10 5.83 -1.00 0.79
C ARG A 10 6.40 -1.84 -0.35
N ASP A 11 7.70 -2.15 -0.32
CA ASP A 11 8.34 -2.93 -1.38
C ASP A 11 7.75 -4.34 -1.51
N PHE A 12 7.60 -4.79 -2.77
CA PHE A 12 6.97 -6.06 -3.12
C PHE A 12 7.65 -7.28 -2.51
N VAL A 13 8.97 -7.33 -2.59
CA VAL A 13 9.77 -8.41 -2.02
C VAL A 13 9.65 -8.37 -0.51
N ALA A 14 9.75 -7.20 0.14
CA ALA A 14 9.64 -7.10 1.60
C ALA A 14 8.28 -7.60 2.16
N VAL A 15 7.21 -7.42 1.39
CA VAL A 15 5.85 -7.77 1.81
C VAL A 15 5.50 -9.24 1.49
N MET A 16 6.05 -9.79 0.40
CA MET A 16 5.76 -11.14 -0.09
C MET A 16 6.84 -12.18 0.25
N SER A 17 8.06 -11.77 0.59
CA SER A 17 9.16 -12.67 0.96
C SER A 17 8.73 -13.56 2.13
N GLY A 18 8.75 -14.88 1.90
CA GLY A 18 8.33 -15.89 2.89
C GLY A 18 6.81 -16.07 3.02
N LYS A 19 5.98 -15.43 2.18
CA LYS A 19 4.53 -15.66 2.15
C LYS A 19 4.13 -16.49 0.94
N ALA A 20 3.19 -17.41 1.14
CA ALA A 20 2.60 -18.16 0.04
C ALA A 20 1.94 -17.21 -0.97
N PRO A 21 2.10 -17.43 -2.29
CA PRO A 21 1.56 -16.57 -3.35
C PRO A 21 0.02 -16.47 -3.37
N SER A 22 -0.67 -17.30 -2.58
CA SER A 22 -2.13 -17.29 -2.38
C SER A 22 -2.60 -16.47 -1.17
N LYS A 23 -1.70 -16.02 -0.28
CA LYS A 23 -2.11 -15.23 0.90
C LYS A 23 -2.36 -13.77 0.53
N PHE A 24 -3.55 -13.29 0.89
CA PHE A 24 -3.87 -11.87 0.82
C PHE A 24 -2.95 -11.08 1.76
N THR A 25 -2.27 -10.07 1.22
CA THR A 25 -1.52 -9.09 1.99
C THR A 25 -1.88 -7.69 1.51
N ASP A 26 -2.10 -6.77 2.45
CA ASP A 26 -2.28 -5.36 2.13
C ASP A 26 -0.92 -4.62 2.15
N PRO A 27 -0.33 -4.30 0.98
CA PRO A 27 0.92 -3.53 0.90
C PRO A 27 0.76 -2.08 1.40
N CYS A 28 -0.48 -1.60 1.46
CA CYS A 28 -0.88 -0.25 1.81
C CYS A 28 -1.49 -0.18 3.21
N ALA A 29 -1.20 -1.16 4.08
CA ALA A 29 -1.71 -1.20 5.45
C ALA A 29 -1.41 0.09 6.25
N HIS A 30 -0.29 0.77 5.97
CA HIS A 30 0.06 2.05 6.59
C HIS A 30 -0.88 3.18 6.14
N ALA A 31 -1.21 3.26 4.84
CA ALA A 31 -2.15 4.21 4.28
C ALA A 31 -3.59 3.94 4.78
N ALA A 32 -3.97 2.67 4.88
CA ALA A 32 -5.23 2.26 5.50
C ALA A 32 -5.31 2.74 6.96
N LYS A 33 -4.26 2.51 7.75
CA LYS A 33 -4.18 2.98 9.15
C LYS A 33 -4.27 4.51 9.24
N ALA A 34 -3.64 5.24 8.33
CA ALA A 34 -3.72 6.70 8.28
C ALA A 34 -5.15 7.18 7.95
N SER A 35 -5.83 6.54 7.00
CA SER A 35 -7.22 6.87 6.67
C SER A 35 -8.19 6.58 7.82
N MET A 36 -7.98 5.48 8.55
CA MET A 36 -8.77 5.15 9.74
C MET A 36 -8.52 6.15 10.88
N LYS A 37 -7.26 6.54 11.11
CA LYS A 37 -6.93 7.57 12.08
C LYS A 37 -7.60 8.90 11.76
N CYS A 38 -7.60 9.31 10.48
CA CYS A 38 -8.30 10.52 10.06
C CYS A 38 -9.80 10.45 10.39
N LEU A 39 -10.44 9.30 10.16
CA LEU A 39 -11.85 9.11 10.52
C LEU A 39 -12.06 9.21 12.02
N GLU A 40 -11.24 8.55 12.84
CA GLU A 40 -11.32 8.63 14.30
C GLU A 40 -11.21 10.08 14.80
N ASP A 41 -10.28 10.86 14.26
CA ASP A 41 -10.03 12.26 14.64
C ASP A 41 -11.15 13.21 14.14
N ASN A 42 -11.89 12.83 13.10
CA ASN A 42 -12.91 13.66 12.45
C ASN A 42 -14.34 13.13 12.64
N SER A 43 -14.59 12.36 13.69
CA SER A 43 -15.92 11.79 13.99
C SER A 43 -16.52 10.99 12.83
N TYR A 44 -15.68 10.25 12.12
CA TYR A 44 -15.99 9.44 10.94
C TYR A 44 -16.53 10.21 9.74
N ASP A 45 -16.26 11.53 9.68
CA ASP A 45 -16.57 12.34 8.51
C ASP A 45 -15.63 12.02 7.34
N ARG A 46 -16.16 11.25 6.38
CA ARG A 46 -15.41 10.82 5.19
C ARG A 46 -14.99 11.98 4.29
N SER A 47 -15.74 13.09 4.29
CA SER A 47 -15.45 14.22 3.40
C SER A 47 -14.10 14.87 3.73
N LYS A 48 -13.75 14.92 5.02
CA LYS A 48 -12.50 15.46 5.55
C LYS A 48 -11.29 14.56 5.31
N CYS A 49 -11.51 13.27 5.03
CA CYS A 49 -10.47 12.26 4.87
C CYS A 49 -10.27 11.82 3.41
N THR A 50 -10.83 12.55 2.45
CA THR A 50 -10.77 12.23 1.01
C THR A 50 -9.33 11.99 0.54
N GLU A 51 -8.39 12.85 0.92
CA GLU A 51 -6.98 12.71 0.56
C GLU A 51 -6.38 11.38 1.06
N MET A 52 -6.71 10.97 2.29
CA MET A 52 -6.18 9.71 2.85
C MET A 52 -6.72 8.48 2.10
N PHE A 53 -7.97 8.55 1.62
CA PHE A 53 -8.54 7.50 0.78
C PHE A 53 -7.93 7.50 -0.63
N GLU A 54 -7.63 8.67 -1.20
CA GLU A 54 -6.92 8.79 -2.47
C GLU A 54 -5.51 8.20 -2.34
N ASN A 55 -4.78 8.55 -1.28
CA ASN A 55 -3.47 8.00 -0.98
C ASN A 55 -3.49 6.46 -0.91
N TYR A 56 -4.50 5.86 -0.26
CA TYR A 56 -4.67 4.40 -0.23
C TYR A 56 -4.93 3.80 -1.62
N LYS A 57 -5.75 4.44 -2.45
CA LYS A 57 -6.01 4.00 -3.84
C LYS A 57 -4.75 4.11 -4.71
N GLU A 58 -4.01 5.20 -4.59
CA GLU A 58 -2.75 5.43 -5.30
C GLU A 58 -1.70 4.40 -4.91
N CYS A 59 -1.55 4.14 -3.61
CA CYS A 59 -0.65 3.12 -3.10
C CYS A 59 -0.96 1.74 -3.71
N LYS A 60 -2.24 1.33 -3.75
CA LYS A 60 -2.65 0.07 -4.38
C LYS A 60 -2.36 0.04 -5.87
N LYS A 61 -2.59 1.16 -6.57
CA LYS A 61 -2.31 1.29 -8.00
C LYS A 61 -0.81 1.16 -8.28
N ALA A 62 0.03 1.87 -7.51
CA ALA A 62 1.48 1.80 -7.60
C ALA A 62 2.00 0.38 -7.35
N TRP A 63 1.43 -0.31 -6.35
CA TRP A 63 1.79 -1.70 -6.04
C TRP A 63 1.51 -2.67 -7.19
N VAL A 64 0.32 -2.59 -7.81
CA VAL A 64 -0.03 -3.45 -8.95
C VAL A 64 0.89 -3.15 -10.15
N LEU A 65 1.22 -1.88 -10.37
CA LEU A 65 2.16 -1.47 -11.41
C LEU A 65 3.58 -1.97 -11.14
N GLN A 66 4.07 -1.87 -9.90
CA GLN A 66 5.36 -2.42 -9.49
C GLN A 66 5.40 -3.93 -9.73
N ARG A 67 4.41 -4.68 -9.24
CA ARG A 67 4.31 -6.13 -9.47
C ARG A 67 4.31 -6.49 -10.95
N ARG A 68 3.62 -5.72 -11.79
CA ARG A 68 3.61 -5.93 -13.25
C ARG A 68 4.98 -5.67 -13.86
N ARG A 69 5.65 -4.60 -13.44
CA ARG A 69 7.01 -4.25 -13.90
C ARG A 69 8.03 -5.28 -13.44
N ASP A 70 8.02 -5.67 -12.18
CA ASP A 70 8.91 -6.68 -11.61
C ASP A 70 8.77 -8.02 -12.36
N ARG A 71 7.55 -8.38 -12.78
CA ARG A 71 7.29 -9.57 -13.62
C ARG A 71 7.90 -9.48 -15.01
N ILE A 72 7.82 -8.31 -15.64
CA ILE A 72 8.36 -8.08 -16.98
C ILE A 72 9.90 -8.01 -16.92
N ALA A 73 10.44 -7.39 -15.87
CA ALA A 73 11.87 -7.21 -15.66
C ALA A 73 12.57 -8.46 -15.11
N GLY A 74 11.83 -9.48 -14.67
CA GLY A 74 12.39 -10.68 -14.05
C GLY A 74 13.13 -10.37 -12.74
N ARG A 75 12.58 -9.49 -11.92
CA ARG A 75 13.20 -9.10 -10.64
C ARG A 75 13.31 -10.32 -9.72
N GLU A 76 14.53 -10.64 -9.32
CA GLU A 76 14.84 -11.70 -8.36
C GLU A 76 14.08 -11.48 -7.03
N GLY A 77 13.50 -12.53 -6.45
CA GLY A 77 12.74 -12.47 -5.20
C GLY A 77 11.30 -11.97 -5.30
N ALA A 78 10.84 -11.52 -6.48
CA ALA A 78 9.45 -11.10 -6.67
C ALA A 78 8.51 -12.30 -6.89
N PHE A 79 8.99 -13.40 -7.48
CA PHE A 79 8.13 -14.54 -7.85
C PHE A 79 8.64 -15.88 -7.33
N ASP A 80 9.66 -15.86 -6.46
CA ASP A 80 10.18 -17.04 -5.77
C ASP A 80 9.22 -17.53 -4.66
#